data_AF-A0A433PY01-F1
#
_entry.id   AF-A0A433PY01-F1
#
_cell.length_a   1.000
_cell.length_b   1.000
_cell.length_c   1.000
_cell.angle_alpha   90.00
_cell.angle_beta   90.00
_cell.angle_gamma   90.00
#
_symmetry.space_group_name_H-M   'P 1'
#
loop_
_entity.id
_entity.type
_entity.pdbx_description
1 polymer ?
#
loop_
_entity_poly.entity_id
_entity_poly.type
_entity_poly.pdbx_seq_one_letter_code
_entity_poly.pdbx_strand_id
1 'polypeptide(L)'
;MVGMLNRKLSSLIKTISTLIKASSRSKSSGAGYQRSKSHERHTANESDRVAQQFMRETATIRGIKAGNYLRIDEKDLDDVLKTWQSEGGAHVISELNYKNIGFGAEARLLVKLLKANTVSNIRTLCLAKNSMQNESIKVILKALRSNTTVISLDLSANHIGDKVTKYIAKMLAENNVLQHLDLSNNIITSVGGKNIAKALESNTSLRHLFIQSNNLMAKGAIAFSKILEHNKTIQHIDLGCNRLIYEGINALSKAIRHNRGLEYLAVDLNEMGLEGTLMFAEALRVNKVLTHVYMPRNNIGDKGVVWLSVALRNNSTVRYLDLEDNSIGLRGSTEGAEALAELLRINTTLRVLNLTTNSIRDEGSLVIADALRVNTTLERLILTDCSITLDGIDSLSTCLKSNKSLQYLALDRNAHFDVEGHWLLANALHENHALKGLQLDYNVDDWQRLYDSIQTSLTRNYMLQRTKYASACRILTTARILLHGRPLSYGRPSWESTRTERVCASVKLRMSRNLADLPFEVYEAIFLAIDVEQRLTLAEVRNIAYFATNKETLKKEVTKGVFLKNTFGNYFVTHEPWLRNTRNLRYF
;
A
#
# COMPACT_ATOMS: atom_id res chain seq x y z
N MET A 1 -6.25 23.57 -9.37
CA MET A 1 -5.94 24.82 -8.64
C MET A 1 -5.23 25.85 -9.50
N VAL A 2 -4.05 25.58 -10.07
CA VAL A 2 -3.32 26.53 -10.96
C VAL A 2 -4.15 26.99 -12.17
N GLY A 3 -4.93 26.10 -12.79
CA GLY A 3 -5.81 26.47 -13.92
C GLY A 3 -7.10 27.23 -13.54
N MET A 4 -7.48 27.25 -12.26
CA MET A 4 -8.55 28.11 -11.73
C MET A 4 -7.99 29.47 -11.29
N LEU A 5 -6.79 29.46 -10.67
CA LEU A 5 -6.00 30.64 -10.34
C LEU A 5 -5.65 31.44 -11.59
N ASN A 6 -5.19 30.81 -12.67
CA ASN A 6 -4.90 31.50 -13.94
C ASN A 6 -6.16 32.05 -14.62
N ARG A 7 -7.32 31.40 -14.48
CA ARG A 7 -8.59 31.92 -15.00
C ARG A 7 -9.10 33.11 -14.20
N LYS A 8 -8.98 33.07 -12.86
CA LYS A 8 -9.27 34.22 -11.99
C LYS A 8 -8.29 35.38 -12.24
N LEU A 9 -6.98 35.11 -12.35
CA LEU A 9 -5.95 36.11 -12.66
C LEU A 9 -6.19 36.76 -14.03
N SER A 10 -6.48 35.95 -15.06
CA SER A 10 -6.76 36.44 -16.42
C SER A 10 -8.08 37.22 -16.51
N SER A 11 -9.11 36.79 -15.77
CA SER A 11 -10.37 37.54 -15.61
C SER A 11 -10.12 38.89 -14.91
N LEU A 12 -9.34 38.91 -13.82
CA LEU A 12 -9.03 40.11 -13.06
C LEU A 12 -8.21 41.11 -13.90
N ILE A 13 -7.21 40.61 -14.64
CA ILE A 13 -6.40 41.43 -15.57
C ILE A 13 -7.26 41.99 -16.71
N LYS A 14 -8.21 41.20 -17.25
CA LYS A 14 -9.16 41.70 -18.26
C LYS A 14 -10.04 42.81 -17.69
N THR A 15 -10.63 42.62 -16.51
CA THR A 15 -11.48 43.62 -15.85
C THR A 15 -10.71 44.92 -15.58
N ILE A 16 -9.48 44.82 -15.06
CA ILE A 16 -8.57 45.95 -14.82
C ILE A 16 -8.23 46.66 -16.15
N SER A 17 -7.96 45.91 -17.22
CA SER A 17 -7.65 46.50 -18.54
C SER A 17 -8.86 47.21 -19.16
N THR A 18 -10.09 46.70 -18.98
CA THR A 18 -11.32 47.40 -19.38
C THR A 18 -11.58 48.65 -18.55
N LEU A 19 -11.28 48.64 -17.25
CA LEU A 19 -11.43 49.82 -16.38
C LEU A 19 -10.43 50.92 -16.75
N ILE A 20 -9.18 50.56 -17.09
CA ILE A 20 -8.15 51.50 -17.57
C ILE A 20 -8.52 52.07 -18.95
N LYS A 21 -9.11 51.26 -19.84
CA LYS A 21 -9.61 51.74 -21.15
C LYS A 21 -10.88 52.57 -21.05
N ALA A 22 -11.71 52.36 -20.01
CA ALA A 22 -12.88 53.19 -19.74
C ALA A 22 -12.47 54.56 -19.17
N SER A 23 -11.43 54.64 -18.34
CA SER A 23 -10.94 55.92 -17.80
C SER A 23 -10.15 56.77 -18.81
N SER A 24 -9.56 56.15 -19.83
CA SER A 24 -8.85 56.89 -20.89
C SER A 24 -9.77 57.45 -22.00
N ARG A 25 -11.06 57.07 -22.04
CA ARG A 25 -12.05 57.56 -23.01
C ARG A 25 -12.91 58.73 -22.53
N SER A 26 -12.83 59.16 -21.27
CA SER A 26 -13.51 60.36 -20.78
C SER A 26 -12.51 61.49 -20.50
N LYS A 27 -11.97 62.10 -21.57
CA LYS A 27 -11.37 63.43 -21.49
C LYS A 27 -12.13 64.37 -22.43
N SER A 28 -13.13 65.06 -21.90
CA SER A 28 -13.53 66.38 -22.35
C SER A 28 -14.07 67.19 -21.18
N SER A 29 -13.60 68.43 -21.09
CA SER A 29 -14.06 69.58 -20.28
C SER A 29 -14.01 69.49 -18.75
N GLY A 30 -13.09 70.28 -18.18
CA GLY A 30 -13.41 71.29 -17.15
C GLY A 30 -13.63 70.85 -15.70
N ALA A 31 -12.73 71.30 -14.82
CA ALA A 31 -12.84 71.42 -13.36
C ALA A 31 -12.86 70.11 -12.52
N GLY A 32 -11.84 69.92 -11.68
CA GLY A 32 -11.87 68.89 -10.62
C GLY A 32 -10.53 68.25 -10.23
N TYR A 33 -9.41 68.99 -10.25
CA TYR A 33 -8.06 68.43 -10.01
C TYR A 33 -7.71 68.32 -8.51
N GLN A 34 -8.54 67.68 -7.69
CA GLN A 34 -8.17 67.29 -6.30
C GLN A 34 -8.74 65.94 -5.82
N ARG A 35 -9.72 65.33 -6.52
CA ARG A 35 -10.31 64.04 -6.09
C ARG A 35 -9.64 62.77 -6.64
N SER A 36 -8.86 62.84 -7.73
CA SER A 36 -8.26 61.62 -8.33
C SER A 36 -7.02 61.11 -7.59
N LYS A 37 -6.15 61.99 -7.08
CA LYS A 37 -4.94 61.59 -6.34
C LYS A 37 -5.23 60.92 -5.00
N SER A 38 -6.33 61.28 -4.33
CA SER A 38 -6.74 60.63 -3.08
C SER A 38 -7.33 59.25 -3.35
N HIS A 39 -8.14 59.10 -4.41
CA HIS A 39 -8.70 57.81 -4.81
C HIS A 39 -7.62 56.84 -5.28
N GLU A 40 -6.66 57.29 -6.11
CA GLU A 40 -5.52 56.48 -6.55
C GLU A 40 -4.61 56.07 -5.38
N ARG A 41 -4.33 56.97 -4.43
CA ARG A 41 -3.59 56.65 -3.19
C ARG A 41 -4.36 55.68 -2.29
N HIS A 42 -5.68 55.83 -2.18
CA HIS A 42 -6.52 54.90 -1.42
C HIS A 42 -6.54 53.50 -2.07
N THR A 43 -6.67 53.42 -3.40
CA THR A 43 -6.65 52.14 -4.11
C THR A 43 -5.27 51.46 -4.05
N ALA A 44 -4.17 52.24 -4.10
CA ALA A 44 -2.82 51.72 -3.96
C ALA A 44 -2.55 51.19 -2.54
N ASN A 45 -2.93 51.97 -1.52
CA ASN A 45 -2.84 51.54 -0.12
C ASN A 45 -3.69 50.31 0.18
N GLU A 46 -4.87 50.19 -0.42
CA GLU A 46 -5.74 49.03 -0.26
C GLU A 46 -5.15 47.80 -0.98
N SER A 47 -4.60 47.96 -2.17
CA SER A 47 -3.91 46.86 -2.88
C SER A 47 -2.67 46.38 -2.13
N ASP A 48 -1.91 47.29 -1.52
CA ASP A 48 -0.73 46.94 -0.72
C ASP A 48 -1.13 46.21 0.57
N ARG A 49 -2.23 46.63 1.22
CA ARG A 49 -2.78 45.92 2.40
C ARG A 49 -3.22 44.50 2.07
N VAL A 50 -3.96 44.32 0.96
CA VAL A 50 -4.39 42.99 0.51
C VAL A 50 -3.19 42.10 0.17
N ALA A 51 -2.17 42.65 -0.48
CA ALA A 51 -0.94 41.92 -0.79
C ALA A 51 -0.17 41.51 0.48
N GLN A 52 -0.05 42.41 1.46
CA GLN A 52 0.58 42.12 2.75
C GLN A 52 -0.18 41.04 3.53
N GLN A 53 -1.51 41.12 3.57
CA GLN A 53 -2.35 40.10 4.21
C GLN A 53 -2.16 38.74 3.54
N PHE A 54 -2.22 38.67 2.21
CA PHE A 54 -2.02 37.43 1.46
C PHE A 54 -0.64 36.81 1.73
N MET A 55 0.41 37.64 1.77
CA MET A 55 1.78 37.18 2.06
C MET A 55 1.90 36.63 3.49
N ARG A 56 1.25 37.29 4.47
CA ARG A 56 1.21 36.85 5.87
C ARG A 56 0.46 35.53 6.02
N GLU A 57 -0.74 35.42 5.46
CA GLU A 57 -1.53 34.17 5.47
C GLU A 57 -0.76 33.02 4.81
N THR A 58 -0.11 33.30 3.68
CA THR A 58 0.73 32.31 2.98
C THR A 58 1.91 31.87 3.86
N ALA A 59 2.55 32.80 4.57
CA ALA A 59 3.64 32.49 5.49
C ALA A 59 3.15 31.64 6.68
N THR A 60 1.99 31.96 7.25
CA THR A 60 1.36 31.19 8.32
C THR A 60 1.01 29.78 7.87
N ILE A 61 0.39 29.61 6.70
CA ILE A 61 0.07 28.28 6.14
C ILE A 61 1.35 27.46 5.91
N ARG A 62 2.42 28.09 5.41
CA ARG A 62 3.73 27.44 5.27
C ARG A 62 4.31 27.06 6.63
N GLY A 63 4.23 27.95 7.62
CA GLY A 63 4.64 27.68 9.00
C GLY A 63 3.89 26.49 9.59
N ILE A 64 2.57 26.41 9.35
CA ILE A 64 1.72 25.33 9.83
C ILE A 64 2.18 24.03 9.19
N LYS A 65 2.35 23.99 7.87
CA LYS A 65 2.80 22.78 7.17
C LYS A 65 4.21 22.34 7.58
N ALA A 66 5.09 23.30 7.90
CA ALA A 66 6.45 23.04 8.33
C ALA A 66 6.57 22.75 9.85
N GLY A 67 5.50 22.89 10.62
CA GLY A 67 5.52 22.77 12.09
C GLY A 67 6.35 23.85 12.78
N ASN A 68 6.62 24.96 12.09
CA ASN A 68 7.42 26.05 12.61
C ASN A 68 6.54 27.03 13.38
N TYR A 69 6.04 26.56 14.52
CA TYR A 69 5.12 27.31 15.37
C TYR A 69 5.72 28.57 16.00
N LEU A 70 7.05 28.61 16.17
CA LEU A 70 7.74 29.82 16.63
C LEU A 70 7.58 31.00 15.67
N ARG A 71 7.26 30.74 14.40
CA ARG A 71 7.00 31.77 13.38
C ARG A 71 5.51 32.05 13.18
N ILE A 72 4.63 31.45 13.98
CA ILE A 72 3.18 31.61 13.88
C ILE A 72 2.68 32.38 15.11
N ASP A 73 2.15 33.58 14.86
CA ASP A 73 1.35 34.27 15.86
C ASP A 73 -0.05 33.62 15.95
N GLU A 74 -0.62 33.58 17.16
CA GLU A 74 -1.97 33.07 17.37
C GLU A 74 -3.03 33.89 16.60
N LYS A 75 -2.82 35.21 16.47
CA LYS A 75 -3.68 36.09 15.67
C LYS A 75 -3.62 35.72 14.19
N ASP A 76 -2.44 35.35 13.69
CA ASP A 76 -2.26 35.00 12.28
C ASP A 76 -2.97 33.69 11.96
N LEU A 77 -2.95 32.75 12.91
CA LEU A 77 -3.71 31.52 12.80
C LEU A 77 -5.21 31.79 12.80
N ASP A 78 -5.70 32.71 13.65
CA ASP A 78 -7.11 33.12 13.65
C ASP A 78 -7.55 33.74 12.33
N ASP A 79 -6.73 34.62 11.77
CA ASP A 79 -7.03 35.27 10.49
C ASP A 79 -7.07 34.24 9.35
N VAL A 80 -6.13 33.29 9.31
CA VAL A 80 -6.16 32.16 8.36
C VAL A 80 -7.41 31.31 8.52
N LEU A 81 -7.79 30.94 9.74
CA LEU A 81 -8.99 30.13 10.01
C LEU A 81 -10.28 30.85 9.60
N LYS A 82 -10.37 32.17 9.82
CA LYS A 82 -11.50 32.99 9.35
C LYS A 82 -11.55 33.07 7.84
N THR A 83 -10.41 33.22 7.17
CA THR A 83 -10.32 33.21 5.71
C THR A 83 -10.80 31.86 5.17
N TRP A 84 -10.36 30.74 5.75
CA TRP A 84 -10.84 29.41 5.35
C TRP A 84 -12.35 29.24 5.55
N GLN A 85 -12.87 29.74 6.67
CA GLN A 85 -14.30 29.71 6.97
C GLN A 85 -15.12 30.53 5.97
N SER A 86 -14.63 31.72 5.55
CA SER A 86 -15.34 32.61 4.62
C SER A 86 -15.33 32.12 3.17
N GLU A 87 -14.29 31.38 2.78
CA GLU A 87 -14.19 30.73 1.47
C GLU A 87 -15.20 29.57 1.28
N GLY A 88 -15.91 29.16 2.34
CA GLY A 88 -16.99 28.17 2.28
C GLY A 88 -16.54 26.75 1.93
N GLY A 89 -15.24 26.45 2.06
CA GLY A 89 -14.65 25.15 1.76
C GLY A 89 -13.82 24.60 2.92
N ALA A 90 -13.78 23.28 3.04
CA ALA A 90 -12.83 22.61 3.93
C ALA A 90 -11.45 22.53 3.23
N HIS A 91 -10.43 23.12 3.83
CA HIS A 91 -9.05 23.12 3.35
C HIS A 91 -8.39 21.82 3.78
N VAL A 92 -8.43 20.83 2.91
CA VAL A 92 -7.84 19.51 3.20
C VAL A 92 -6.33 19.64 3.38
N ILE A 93 -5.86 19.30 4.59
CA ILE A 93 -4.44 19.10 4.87
C ILE A 93 -4.20 17.59 4.89
N SER A 94 -3.58 17.08 3.83
CA SER A 94 -3.28 15.64 3.72
C SER A 94 -2.42 15.14 4.86
N GLU A 95 -1.41 15.91 5.23
CA GLU A 95 -0.46 15.53 6.27
C GLU A 95 0.09 16.78 6.97
N LEU A 96 0.16 16.72 8.29
CA LEU A 96 0.96 17.60 9.13
C LEU A 96 2.05 16.75 9.77
N ASN A 97 3.29 16.96 9.33
CA ASN A 97 4.45 16.23 9.81
C ASN A 97 5.25 17.09 10.76
N TYR A 98 5.10 16.84 12.06
CA TYR A 98 5.79 17.54 13.13
C TYR A 98 6.77 16.64 13.86
N LYS A 99 7.40 15.72 13.13
CA LYS A 99 8.42 14.85 13.69
C LYS A 99 9.61 15.67 14.16
N ASN A 100 10.09 15.38 15.38
CA ASN A 100 11.32 15.96 15.91
C ASN A 100 11.34 17.51 15.95
N ILE A 101 10.23 18.12 16.38
CA ILE A 101 10.11 19.58 16.53
C ILE A 101 10.28 20.01 18.00
N GLY A 102 9.88 19.16 18.95
CA GLY A 102 9.85 19.48 20.38
C GLY A 102 8.60 20.29 20.73
N PHE A 103 7.61 19.65 21.36
CA PHE A 103 6.36 20.32 21.73
C PHE A 103 6.40 20.89 23.15
N GLY A 104 6.42 22.23 23.25
CA GLY A 104 6.28 23.00 24.47
C GLY A 104 4.95 23.76 24.53
N ALA A 105 5.01 25.09 24.65
CA ALA A 105 3.85 25.99 24.71
C ALA A 105 3.06 26.07 23.39
N GLU A 106 3.69 25.65 22.29
CA GLU A 106 3.19 25.69 20.90
C GLU A 106 2.06 24.69 20.64
N ALA A 107 1.89 23.70 21.53
CA ALA A 107 0.80 22.71 21.45
C ALA A 107 -0.59 23.35 21.41
N ARG A 108 -0.75 24.55 21.96
CA ARG A 108 -2.01 25.31 21.92
C ARG A 108 -2.44 25.66 20.48
N LEU A 109 -1.50 25.97 19.60
CA LEU A 109 -1.79 26.34 18.21
C LEU A 109 -2.25 25.11 17.42
N LEU A 110 -1.60 23.96 17.64
CA LEU A 110 -2.05 22.69 17.08
C LEU A 110 -3.45 22.31 17.61
N VAL A 111 -3.71 22.45 18.90
CA VAL A 111 -5.03 22.21 19.49
C VAL A 111 -6.10 23.09 18.83
N LYS A 112 -5.78 24.36 18.55
CA LYS A 112 -6.69 25.29 17.86
C LYS A 112 -7.01 24.82 16.44
N LEU A 113 -5.99 24.39 15.69
CA LEU A 113 -6.14 23.79 14.36
C LEU A 113 -6.98 22.50 14.38
N LEU A 114 -6.76 21.63 15.36
CA LEU A 114 -7.49 20.36 15.52
C LEU A 114 -8.95 20.56 15.91
N LYS A 115 -9.27 21.63 16.65
CA LYS A 115 -10.64 22.00 16.98
C LYS A 115 -11.37 22.64 15.79
N ALA A 116 -10.65 23.39 14.95
CA ALA A 116 -11.19 23.97 13.71
C ALA A 116 -11.31 22.95 12.56
N ASN A 117 -11.71 21.71 12.87
CA ASN A 117 -11.69 20.59 11.92
C ASN A 117 -12.72 20.71 10.78
N THR A 118 -13.73 21.56 10.92
CA THR A 118 -14.67 21.91 9.84
C THR A 118 -13.97 22.61 8.67
N VAL A 119 -12.88 23.34 8.94
CA VAL A 119 -12.12 24.10 7.95
C VAL A 119 -10.73 23.53 7.69
N SER A 120 -10.02 23.01 8.70
CA SER A 120 -8.62 22.56 8.54
C SER A 120 -8.46 21.14 7.97
N ASN A 121 -9.51 20.31 8.07
CA ASN A 121 -9.62 18.95 7.54
C ASN A 121 -8.29 18.16 7.43
N ILE A 122 -7.59 18.06 8.56
CA ILE A 122 -6.31 17.35 8.68
C ILE A 122 -6.58 15.86 8.64
N ARG A 123 -5.90 15.13 7.74
CA ARG A 123 -6.05 13.66 7.59
C ARG A 123 -4.99 12.86 8.34
N THR A 124 -3.73 13.25 8.20
CA THR A 124 -2.61 12.60 8.88
C THR A 124 -1.89 13.59 9.78
N LEU A 125 -1.65 13.19 11.03
CA LEU A 125 -0.91 13.96 12.02
C LEU A 125 0.27 13.13 12.52
N CYS A 126 1.49 13.51 12.17
CA CYS A 126 2.71 12.89 12.68
C CYS A 126 3.32 13.75 13.78
N LEU A 127 3.42 13.17 14.97
CA LEU A 127 3.99 13.76 16.18
C LEU A 127 5.14 12.92 16.72
N ALA A 128 5.79 12.10 15.89
CA ALA A 128 6.87 11.22 16.31
C ALA A 128 8.10 11.99 16.84
N LYS A 129 8.86 11.39 17.76
CA LYS A 129 10.15 11.94 18.24
C LYS A 129 10.06 13.34 18.87
N ASN A 130 9.01 13.63 19.62
CA ASN A 130 8.79 14.94 20.27
C ASN A 130 8.86 14.91 21.81
N SER A 131 9.28 13.80 22.41
CA SER A 131 9.36 13.65 23.88
C SER A 131 8.06 14.03 24.59
N MET A 132 6.93 13.51 24.08
CA MET A 132 5.56 13.81 24.52
C MET A 132 5.20 13.21 25.88
N GLN A 133 5.91 13.60 26.94
CA GLN A 133 5.69 13.16 28.33
C GLN A 133 4.95 14.20 29.19
N ASN A 134 4.77 15.41 28.68
CA ASN A 134 4.30 16.60 29.41
C ASN A 134 2.77 16.82 29.29
N GLU A 135 2.25 17.90 29.88
CA GLU A 135 0.82 18.24 29.76
C GLU A 135 0.39 18.60 28.32
N SER A 136 1.33 18.91 27.42
CA SER A 136 1.03 19.27 26.03
C SER A 136 0.37 18.13 25.25
N ILE A 137 0.82 16.88 25.43
CA ILE A 137 0.18 15.74 24.75
C ILE A 137 -1.26 15.51 25.24
N LYS A 138 -1.54 15.78 26.52
CA LYS A 138 -2.88 15.62 27.09
C LYS A 138 -3.88 16.59 26.46
N VAL A 139 -3.50 17.85 26.22
CA VAL A 139 -4.40 18.82 25.57
C VAL A 139 -4.63 18.47 24.09
N ILE A 140 -3.61 17.95 23.40
CA ILE A 140 -3.74 17.45 22.02
C ILE A 140 -4.70 16.25 21.97
N LEU A 141 -4.47 15.22 22.80
CA LEU A 141 -5.34 14.05 22.89
C LEU A 141 -6.77 14.42 23.31
N LYS A 142 -6.94 15.48 24.11
CA LYS A 142 -8.26 16.00 24.46
C LYS A 142 -8.97 16.62 23.25
N ALA A 143 -8.25 17.37 22.42
CA ALA A 143 -8.81 17.93 21.19
C ALA A 143 -9.19 16.83 20.18
N LEU A 144 -8.43 15.73 20.13
CA LEU A 144 -8.67 14.62 19.21
C LEU A 144 -9.92 13.80 19.53
N ARG A 145 -10.42 13.79 20.77
CA ARG A 145 -11.64 13.03 21.14
C ARG A 145 -12.85 13.37 20.26
N SER A 146 -13.05 14.66 20.00
CA SER A 146 -14.13 15.16 19.14
C SER A 146 -13.67 15.49 17.72
N ASN A 147 -12.43 15.13 17.36
CA ASN A 147 -11.92 15.43 16.03
C ASN A 147 -12.49 14.43 15.01
N THR A 148 -13.06 14.96 13.92
CA THR A 148 -13.78 14.16 12.92
C THR A 148 -13.03 14.01 11.59
N THR A 149 -11.77 14.44 11.52
CA THR A 149 -11.04 14.52 10.25
C THR A 149 -9.75 13.70 10.23
N VAL A 150 -9.05 13.61 11.37
CA VAL A 150 -7.78 12.90 11.50
C VAL A 150 -8.04 11.39 11.46
N ILE A 151 -7.52 10.76 10.42
CA ILE A 151 -7.64 9.32 10.15
C ILE A 151 -6.37 8.60 10.61
N SER A 152 -5.21 9.26 10.57
CA SER A 152 -3.92 8.69 10.96
C SER A 152 -3.19 9.56 11.96
N LEU A 153 -2.75 8.95 13.06
CA LEU A 153 -2.00 9.59 14.14
C LEU A 153 -0.73 8.79 14.44
N ASP A 154 0.43 9.44 14.29
CA ASP A 154 1.72 8.87 14.65
C ASP A 154 2.26 9.53 15.93
N LEU A 155 2.36 8.74 16.99
CA LEU A 155 2.89 9.07 18.30
C LEU A 155 4.14 8.22 18.64
N SER A 156 4.80 7.65 17.64
CA SER A 156 5.97 6.79 17.83
C SER A 156 7.17 7.54 18.42
N ALA A 157 8.06 6.82 19.11
CA ALA A 157 9.33 7.35 19.59
C ALA A 157 9.20 8.60 20.48
N ASN A 158 8.20 8.64 21.37
CA ASN A 158 7.87 9.80 22.19
C ASN A 158 8.12 9.59 23.69
N HIS A 159 8.66 8.44 24.08
CA HIS A 159 8.80 8.02 25.47
C HIS A 159 7.47 8.05 26.25
N ILE A 160 6.37 7.70 25.57
CA ILE A 160 5.03 7.60 26.17
C ILE A 160 5.02 6.41 27.15
N GLY A 161 4.73 6.69 28.42
CA GLY A 161 4.49 5.67 29.45
C GLY A 161 3.02 5.57 29.85
N ASP A 162 2.73 4.67 30.79
CA ASP A 162 1.36 4.28 31.17
C ASP A 162 0.46 5.45 31.61
N LYS A 163 1.04 6.50 32.18
CA LYS A 163 0.30 7.72 32.57
C LYS A 163 -0.34 8.41 31.36
N VAL A 164 0.44 8.60 30.29
CA VAL A 164 -0.05 9.21 29.04
C VAL A 164 -0.98 8.25 28.30
N THR A 165 -0.70 6.95 28.36
CA THR A 165 -1.54 5.92 27.76
C THR A 165 -2.98 5.92 28.26
N LYS A 166 -3.24 6.36 29.51
CA LYS A 166 -4.62 6.56 29.99
C LYS A 166 -5.38 7.62 29.18
N TYR A 167 -4.72 8.70 28.77
CA TYR A 167 -5.33 9.73 27.93
C TYR A 167 -5.53 9.26 26.50
N ILE A 168 -4.61 8.44 25.98
CA ILE A 168 -4.73 7.80 24.66
C ILE A 168 -5.92 6.85 24.65
N ALA A 169 -6.04 5.98 25.66
CA ALA A 169 -7.18 5.08 25.83
C ALA A 169 -8.51 5.85 25.91
N LYS A 170 -8.55 6.95 26.66
CA LYS A 170 -9.75 7.79 26.72
C LYS A 170 -10.07 8.49 25.40
N MET A 171 -9.04 8.89 24.63
CA MET A 171 -9.23 9.43 23.29
C MET A 171 -9.78 8.36 22.34
N LEU A 172 -9.22 7.15 22.34
CA LEU A 172 -9.70 6.03 21.53
C LEU A 172 -11.14 5.62 21.87
N ALA A 173 -11.53 5.64 23.14
CA ALA A 173 -12.90 5.29 23.53
C ALA A 173 -13.95 6.30 23.04
N GLU A 174 -13.58 7.58 22.88
CA GLU A 174 -14.49 8.67 22.50
C GLU A 174 -14.40 9.00 20.99
N ASN A 175 -13.26 8.75 20.35
CA ASN A 175 -13.04 9.02 18.93
C ASN A 175 -13.46 7.85 18.05
N ASN A 176 -14.31 8.11 17.05
CA ASN A 176 -14.81 7.12 16.10
C ASN A 176 -14.41 7.41 14.64
N VAL A 177 -13.35 8.18 14.43
CA VAL A 177 -12.84 8.52 13.09
C VAL A 177 -11.43 7.99 12.85
N LEU A 178 -10.57 7.99 13.87
CA LEU A 178 -9.19 7.55 13.76
C LEU A 178 -9.14 6.07 13.35
N GLN A 179 -8.42 5.78 12.27
CA GLN A 179 -8.27 4.43 11.70
C GLN A 179 -6.86 3.89 11.88
N HIS A 180 -5.84 4.75 11.99
CA HIS A 180 -4.45 4.36 12.14
C HIS A 180 -3.82 5.05 13.35
N LEU A 181 -3.21 4.26 14.22
CA LEU A 181 -2.50 4.75 15.39
C LEU A 181 -1.15 4.06 15.51
N ASP A 182 -0.08 4.85 15.51
CA ASP A 182 1.28 4.39 15.79
C ASP A 182 1.74 4.84 17.18
N LEU A 183 2.00 3.85 18.04
CA LEU A 183 2.54 3.98 19.41
C LEU A 183 3.87 3.25 19.55
N SER A 184 4.52 2.90 18.44
CA SER A 184 5.75 2.14 18.44
C SER A 184 6.90 2.89 19.11
N ASN A 185 7.91 2.16 19.59
CA ASN A 185 9.13 2.74 20.17
C ASN A 185 8.84 3.67 21.37
N ASN A 186 7.96 3.26 22.27
CA ASN A 186 7.63 4.00 23.48
C ASN A 186 7.98 3.15 24.72
N ILE A 187 7.57 3.59 25.92
CA ILE A 187 7.82 2.88 27.19
C ILE A 187 6.51 2.40 27.81
N ILE A 188 5.56 1.97 26.96
CA ILE A 188 4.26 1.47 27.39
C ILE A 188 4.44 0.09 28.00
N THR A 189 3.99 -0.10 29.24
CA THR A 189 4.06 -1.40 29.91
C THR A 189 2.76 -2.17 29.75
N SER A 190 2.69 -3.37 30.35
CA SER A 190 1.43 -4.12 30.47
C SER A 190 0.25 -3.32 31.03
N VAL A 191 0.49 -2.30 31.87
CA VAL A 191 -0.57 -1.44 32.42
C VAL A 191 -1.15 -0.52 31.34
N GLY A 192 -0.30 0.16 30.57
CA GLY A 192 -0.73 0.96 29.44
C GLY A 192 -1.37 0.11 28.34
N GLY A 193 -0.81 -1.07 28.05
CA GLY A 193 -1.39 -2.05 27.13
C GLY A 193 -2.82 -2.43 27.50
N LYS A 194 -3.08 -2.71 28.78
CA LYS A 194 -4.45 -2.98 29.28
C LYS A 194 -5.40 -1.80 29.09
N ASN A 195 -4.93 -0.57 29.28
CA ASN A 195 -5.76 0.62 29.07
C ASN A 195 -6.16 0.75 27.59
N ILE A 196 -5.22 0.52 26.67
CA ILE A 196 -5.49 0.54 25.23
C ILE A 196 -6.45 -0.58 24.86
N ALA A 197 -6.17 -1.83 25.27
CA ALA A 197 -7.04 -2.96 25.00
C ALA A 197 -8.49 -2.69 25.45
N LYS A 198 -8.68 -2.17 26.67
CA LYS A 198 -10.01 -1.80 27.18
C LYS A 198 -10.70 -0.73 26.32
N ALA A 199 -9.98 0.27 25.83
CA ALA A 199 -10.56 1.29 24.96
C ALA A 199 -11.00 0.72 23.60
N LEU A 200 -10.36 -0.35 23.13
CA LEU A 200 -10.70 -1.04 21.89
C LEU A 200 -11.94 -1.93 22.01
N GLU A 201 -12.45 -2.18 23.21
CA GLU A 201 -13.73 -2.88 23.39
C GLU A 201 -14.90 -2.11 22.77
N SER A 202 -14.89 -0.77 22.87
CA SER A 202 -15.95 0.09 22.34
C SER A 202 -15.55 0.85 21.07
N ASN A 203 -14.26 0.89 20.72
CA ASN A 203 -13.82 1.58 19.52
C ASN A 203 -14.18 0.80 18.26
N THR A 204 -14.87 1.47 17.33
CA THR A 204 -15.37 0.90 16.06
C THR A 204 -14.71 1.50 14.82
N SER A 205 -13.69 2.35 15.00
CA SER A 205 -13.01 3.06 13.92
C SER A 205 -11.58 2.59 13.67
N LEU A 206 -10.85 2.20 14.70
CA LEU A 206 -9.43 1.87 14.60
C LEU A 206 -9.23 0.57 13.84
N ARG A 207 -8.54 0.65 12.70
CA ARG A 207 -8.23 -0.48 11.83
C ARG A 207 -6.81 -0.97 12.03
N HIS A 208 -5.84 -0.06 12.15
CA HIS A 208 -4.42 -0.38 12.27
C HIS A 208 -3.86 0.17 13.58
N LEU A 209 -3.22 -0.70 14.36
CA LEU A 209 -2.53 -0.36 15.60
C LEU A 209 -1.09 -0.87 15.55
N PHE A 210 -0.15 0.06 15.59
CA PHE A 210 1.28 -0.23 15.74
C PHE A 210 1.69 0.07 17.17
N ILE A 211 2.19 -0.92 17.91
CA ILE A 211 2.65 -0.76 19.30
C ILE A 211 3.94 -1.55 19.57
N GLN A 212 4.69 -1.86 18.50
CA GLN A 212 5.96 -2.56 18.57
C GLN A 212 7.03 -1.77 19.34
N SER A 213 8.06 -2.45 19.84
CA SER A 213 9.14 -1.84 20.62
C SER A 213 8.61 -1.09 21.85
N ASN A 214 7.85 -1.80 22.67
CA ASN A 214 7.36 -1.36 23.98
C ASN A 214 7.64 -2.48 25.01
N ASN A 215 7.05 -2.41 26.20
CA ASN A 215 7.24 -3.44 27.24
C ASN A 215 5.89 -4.03 27.68
N LEU A 216 5.05 -4.42 26.72
CA LEU A 216 3.71 -4.94 26.99
C LEU A 216 3.73 -6.22 27.85
N MET A 217 4.76 -7.07 27.69
CA MET A 217 4.90 -8.37 28.35
C MET A 217 3.70 -9.31 28.06
N ALA A 218 3.75 -10.54 28.57
CA ALA A 218 2.62 -11.49 28.48
C ALA A 218 1.28 -10.89 28.94
N LYS A 219 1.30 -10.13 30.05
CA LYS A 219 0.09 -9.51 30.63
C LYS A 219 -0.58 -8.49 29.69
N GLY A 220 0.20 -7.79 28.86
CA GLY A 220 -0.33 -6.89 27.84
C GLY A 220 -0.95 -7.66 26.68
N ALA A 221 -0.26 -8.67 26.15
CA ALA A 221 -0.81 -9.54 25.10
C ALA A 221 -2.10 -10.26 25.53
N ILE A 222 -2.18 -10.75 26.76
CA ILE A 222 -3.42 -11.36 27.29
C ILE A 222 -4.58 -10.36 27.27
N ALA A 223 -4.32 -9.09 27.56
CA ALA A 223 -5.36 -8.05 27.50
C ALA A 223 -5.83 -7.81 26.06
N PHE A 224 -4.92 -7.71 25.09
CA PHE A 224 -5.27 -7.61 23.67
C PHE A 224 -5.99 -8.87 23.17
N SER A 225 -5.60 -10.05 23.64
CA SER A 225 -6.23 -11.32 23.23
C SER A 225 -7.72 -11.36 23.58
N LYS A 226 -8.08 -10.96 24.80
CA LYS A 226 -9.48 -10.92 25.25
C LYS A 226 -10.36 -10.04 24.37
N ILE A 227 -9.83 -8.90 23.92
CA ILE A 227 -10.60 -8.00 23.06
C ILE A 227 -10.63 -8.50 21.62
N LEU A 228 -9.55 -9.12 21.14
CA LEU A 228 -9.45 -9.66 19.79
C LEU A 228 -10.38 -10.87 19.59
N GLU A 229 -10.84 -11.55 20.64
CA GLU A 229 -11.88 -12.57 20.49
C GLU A 229 -13.18 -12.01 19.90
N HIS A 230 -13.48 -10.73 20.14
CA HIS A 230 -14.77 -10.11 19.81
C HIS A 230 -14.66 -8.90 18.88
N ASN A 231 -13.57 -8.12 18.97
CA ASN A 231 -13.32 -6.97 18.12
C ASN A 231 -12.97 -7.43 16.70
N LYS A 232 -13.84 -7.08 15.75
CA LYS A 232 -13.67 -7.35 14.31
C LYS A 232 -13.34 -6.08 13.51
N THR A 233 -13.08 -4.98 14.22
CA THR A 233 -12.77 -3.68 13.64
C THR A 233 -11.29 -3.57 13.32
N ILE A 234 -10.43 -4.03 14.24
CA ILE A 234 -8.99 -4.04 14.03
C ILE A 234 -8.67 -5.09 12.96
N GLN A 235 -8.02 -4.62 11.91
CA GLN A 235 -7.57 -5.43 10.79
C GLN A 235 -6.07 -5.71 10.89
N HIS A 236 -5.28 -4.72 11.32
CA HIS A 236 -3.83 -4.86 11.43
C HIS A 236 -3.35 -4.52 12.84
N ILE A 237 -2.55 -5.42 13.43
CA ILE A 237 -1.89 -5.17 14.71
C ILE A 237 -0.42 -5.59 14.65
N ASP A 238 0.45 -4.68 15.08
CA ASP A 238 1.87 -4.95 15.26
C ASP A 238 2.24 -4.90 16.75
N LEU A 239 2.57 -6.07 17.28
CA LEU A 239 2.97 -6.31 18.66
C LEU A 239 4.46 -6.70 18.76
N GLY A 240 5.27 -6.46 17.73
CA GLY A 240 6.68 -6.85 17.72
C GLY A 240 7.49 -6.24 18.88
N CYS A 241 8.61 -6.87 19.28
CA CYS A 241 9.53 -6.37 20.30
C CYS A 241 8.82 -5.91 21.59
N ASN A 242 8.06 -6.81 22.20
CA ASN A 242 7.25 -6.53 23.40
C ASN A 242 7.38 -7.57 24.52
N ARG A 243 8.28 -8.55 24.34
CA ARG A 243 8.52 -9.65 25.30
C ARG A 243 7.22 -10.36 25.68
N LEU A 244 6.39 -10.68 24.68
CA LEU A 244 5.11 -11.32 24.95
C LEU A 244 5.25 -12.70 25.57
N ILE A 245 6.39 -13.37 25.33
CA ILE A 245 6.72 -14.74 25.73
C ILE A 245 5.63 -15.75 25.31
N TYR A 246 5.88 -17.04 25.50
CA TYR A 246 4.96 -18.07 25.03
C TYR A 246 3.54 -17.93 25.64
N GLU A 247 3.39 -17.46 26.88
CA GLU A 247 2.06 -17.25 27.51
C GLU A 247 1.24 -16.17 26.80
N GLY A 248 1.87 -15.06 26.40
CA GLY A 248 1.21 -14.01 25.64
C GLY A 248 0.81 -14.48 24.24
N ILE A 249 1.71 -15.20 23.55
CA ILE A 249 1.42 -15.77 22.23
C ILE A 249 0.32 -16.83 22.30
N ASN A 250 0.28 -17.67 23.33
CA ASN A 250 -0.79 -18.65 23.52
C ASN A 250 -2.15 -17.96 23.66
N ALA A 251 -2.24 -16.89 24.44
CA ALA A 251 -3.47 -16.10 24.55
C ALA A 251 -3.89 -15.51 23.20
N LEU A 252 -2.95 -14.93 22.45
CA LEU A 252 -3.22 -14.39 21.12
C LEU A 252 -3.71 -15.48 20.17
N SER A 253 -3.08 -16.65 20.20
CA SER A 253 -3.45 -17.81 19.38
C SER A 253 -4.89 -18.26 19.64
N LYS A 254 -5.33 -18.29 20.90
CA LYS A 254 -6.73 -18.60 21.26
C LYS A 254 -7.71 -17.57 20.69
N ALA A 255 -7.36 -16.29 20.73
CA ALA A 255 -8.18 -15.23 20.16
C ALA A 255 -8.27 -15.33 18.63
N ILE A 256 -7.14 -15.56 17.96
CA ILE A 256 -7.03 -15.65 16.50
C ILE A 256 -7.87 -16.79 15.92
N ARG A 257 -8.01 -17.92 16.63
CA ARG A 257 -8.89 -19.02 16.19
C ARG A 257 -10.31 -18.55 15.85
N HIS A 258 -10.82 -17.57 16.59
CA HIS A 258 -12.19 -17.09 16.49
C HIS A 258 -12.31 -15.71 15.84
N ASN A 259 -11.24 -14.91 15.87
CA ASN A 259 -11.25 -13.59 15.25
C ASN A 259 -11.50 -13.70 13.74
N ARG A 260 -12.38 -12.83 13.21
CA ARG A 260 -12.76 -12.77 11.79
C ARG A 260 -12.56 -11.40 11.14
N GLY A 261 -11.82 -10.50 11.79
CA GLY A 261 -11.48 -9.17 11.27
C GLY A 261 -9.99 -8.93 11.08
N LEU A 262 -9.13 -9.65 11.81
CA LEU A 262 -7.69 -9.45 11.81
C LEU A 262 -7.06 -10.14 10.59
N GLU A 263 -6.49 -9.33 9.71
CA GLU A 263 -5.86 -9.73 8.44
C GLU A 263 -4.33 -9.72 8.53
N TYR A 264 -3.76 -8.85 9.38
CA TYR A 264 -2.33 -8.68 9.57
C TYR A 264 -1.97 -8.79 11.05
N LEU A 265 -1.01 -9.67 11.36
CA LEU A 265 -0.45 -9.80 12.70
C LEU A 265 1.07 -9.89 12.64
N ALA A 266 1.73 -8.97 13.35
CA ALA A 266 3.16 -9.04 13.60
C ALA A 266 3.45 -9.29 15.09
N VAL A 267 4.29 -10.30 15.35
CA VAL A 267 4.76 -10.69 16.68
C VAL A 267 6.27 -10.90 16.70
N ASP A 268 7.00 -10.21 15.83
CA ASP A 268 8.46 -10.17 15.77
C ASP A 268 9.12 -10.02 17.15
N LEU A 269 10.24 -10.70 17.40
CA LEU A 269 11.07 -10.54 18.61
C LEU A 269 10.26 -10.60 19.92
N ASN A 270 9.51 -11.69 20.13
CA ASN A 270 8.65 -11.87 21.31
C ASN A 270 8.88 -13.14 22.10
N GLU A 271 9.99 -13.85 21.86
CA GLU A 271 10.36 -15.07 22.61
C GLU A 271 9.23 -16.13 22.55
N MET A 272 8.66 -16.32 21.36
CA MET A 272 7.56 -17.27 21.12
C MET A 272 7.94 -18.70 21.51
N GLY A 273 9.14 -19.14 21.13
CA GLY A 273 9.61 -20.51 21.35
C GLY A 273 8.72 -21.57 20.67
N LEU A 274 9.06 -22.84 20.89
CA LEU A 274 8.34 -23.97 20.28
C LEU A 274 6.88 -24.04 20.77
N GLU A 275 6.65 -23.88 22.07
CA GLU A 275 5.33 -23.96 22.68
C GLU A 275 4.38 -22.89 22.12
N GLY A 276 4.88 -21.66 21.97
CA GLY A 276 4.13 -20.58 21.33
C GLY A 276 3.83 -20.89 19.87
N THR A 277 4.82 -21.39 19.11
CA THR A 277 4.63 -21.76 17.71
C THR A 277 3.58 -22.83 17.52
N LEU A 278 3.58 -23.89 18.33
CA LEU A 278 2.57 -24.95 18.24
C LEU A 278 1.16 -24.39 18.37
N MET A 279 0.92 -23.57 19.41
CA MET A 279 -0.39 -22.97 19.64
C MET A 279 -0.82 -22.05 18.50
N PHE A 280 0.12 -21.31 17.93
CA PHE A 280 -0.12 -20.42 16.82
C PHE A 280 -0.40 -21.17 15.51
N ALA A 281 0.35 -22.24 15.23
CA ALA A 281 0.11 -23.13 14.10
C ALA A 281 -1.30 -23.74 14.15
N GLU A 282 -1.71 -24.25 15.32
CA GLU A 282 -3.07 -24.75 15.50
C GLU A 282 -4.14 -23.66 15.28
N ALA A 283 -3.84 -22.41 15.61
CA ALA A 283 -4.72 -21.29 15.33
C ALA A 283 -4.82 -20.96 13.83
N LEU A 284 -3.69 -20.94 13.12
CA LEU A 284 -3.65 -20.72 11.67
C LEU A 284 -4.36 -21.82 10.88
N ARG A 285 -4.33 -23.07 11.36
CA ARG A 285 -5.03 -24.19 10.72
C ARG A 285 -6.53 -23.91 10.56
N VAL A 286 -7.15 -23.28 11.55
CA VAL A 286 -8.60 -23.00 11.59
C VAL A 286 -8.96 -21.57 11.18
N ASN A 287 -8.05 -20.61 11.35
CA ASN A 287 -8.29 -19.23 10.97
C ASN A 287 -8.36 -19.10 9.44
N LYS A 288 -9.38 -18.37 8.95
CA LYS A 288 -9.64 -18.14 7.52
C LYS A 288 -9.69 -16.65 7.17
N VAL A 289 -8.95 -15.82 7.90
CA VAL A 289 -8.94 -14.36 7.69
C VAL A 289 -7.52 -13.80 7.64
N LEU A 290 -6.60 -14.27 8.49
CA LEU A 290 -5.22 -13.83 8.46
C LEU A 290 -4.62 -14.09 7.09
N THR A 291 -4.05 -13.03 6.52
CA THR A 291 -3.38 -13.03 5.23
C THR A 291 -1.90 -12.74 5.36
N HIS A 292 -1.50 -11.94 6.36
CA HIS A 292 -0.11 -11.56 6.60
C HIS A 292 0.31 -11.89 8.03
N VAL A 293 1.35 -12.72 8.14
CA VAL A 293 1.88 -13.21 9.41
C VAL A 293 3.37 -12.92 9.47
N TYR A 294 3.77 -12.11 10.44
CA TYR A 294 5.17 -11.78 10.70
C TYR A 294 5.59 -12.35 12.06
N MET A 295 6.53 -13.29 12.04
CA MET A 295 7.10 -13.88 13.25
C MET A 295 8.64 -13.87 13.25
N PRO A 296 9.35 -12.82 12.79
CA PRO A 296 10.81 -12.82 12.84
C PRO A 296 11.35 -12.97 14.27
N ARG A 297 12.57 -13.50 14.42
CA ARG A 297 13.34 -13.44 15.68
C ARG A 297 12.62 -14.04 16.88
N ASN A 298 11.97 -15.18 16.67
CA ASN A 298 11.11 -15.82 17.67
C ASN A 298 11.61 -17.20 18.12
N ASN A 299 12.79 -17.62 17.65
CA ASN A 299 13.40 -18.90 17.97
C ASN A 299 12.44 -20.09 17.69
N ILE A 300 11.81 -20.06 16.51
CA ILE A 300 10.84 -21.07 16.09
C ILE A 300 11.51 -22.44 15.84
N GLY A 301 12.69 -22.44 15.21
CA GLY A 301 13.45 -23.64 14.85
C GLY A 301 12.73 -24.55 13.85
N ASP A 302 13.40 -25.62 13.42
CA ASP A 302 12.86 -26.56 12.43
C ASP A 302 11.52 -27.20 12.85
N LYS A 303 11.43 -27.67 14.10
CA LYS A 303 10.20 -28.29 14.63
C LYS A 303 9.00 -27.33 14.59
N GLY A 304 9.22 -26.07 14.92
CA GLY A 304 8.16 -25.06 14.85
C GLY A 304 7.70 -24.83 13.40
N VAL A 305 8.63 -24.81 12.46
CA VAL A 305 8.34 -24.71 11.02
C VAL A 305 7.58 -25.93 10.50
N VAL A 306 7.88 -27.14 10.99
CA VAL A 306 7.09 -28.34 10.67
C VAL A 306 5.62 -28.15 11.05
N TRP A 307 5.34 -27.67 12.27
CA TRP A 307 3.97 -27.41 12.71
C TRP A 307 3.27 -26.33 11.88
N LEU A 308 3.97 -25.23 11.57
CA LEU A 308 3.45 -24.17 10.71
C LEU A 308 3.14 -24.71 9.30
N SER A 309 4.03 -25.52 8.73
CA SER A 309 3.86 -26.12 7.40
C SER A 309 2.66 -27.06 7.34
N VAL A 310 2.47 -27.90 8.36
CA VAL A 310 1.28 -28.75 8.48
C VAL A 310 0.00 -27.92 8.61
N ALA A 311 0.02 -26.85 9.40
CA ALA A 311 -1.13 -25.98 9.57
C ALA A 311 -1.51 -25.22 8.28
N LEU A 312 -0.50 -24.77 7.53
CA LEU A 312 -0.67 -23.95 6.34
C LEU A 312 -0.97 -24.76 5.07
N ARG A 313 -0.68 -26.07 5.06
CA ARG A 313 -0.96 -26.97 3.92
C ARG A 313 -2.38 -26.78 3.35
N ASN A 314 -3.38 -26.66 4.23
CA ASN A 314 -4.79 -26.46 3.88
C ASN A 314 -5.34 -25.08 4.30
N ASN A 315 -4.46 -24.16 4.68
CA ASN A 315 -4.86 -22.77 4.91
C ASN A 315 -4.99 -22.08 3.54
N SER A 316 -6.11 -21.40 3.31
CA SER A 316 -6.43 -20.78 2.03
C SER A 316 -6.36 -19.25 2.05
N THR A 317 -5.82 -18.66 3.12
CA THR A 317 -5.85 -17.20 3.33
C THR A 317 -4.49 -16.56 3.51
N VAL A 318 -3.55 -17.25 4.18
CA VAL A 318 -2.20 -16.75 4.39
C VAL A 318 -1.48 -16.63 3.04
N ARG A 319 -1.03 -15.41 2.77
CA ARG A 319 -0.35 -14.98 1.53
C ARG A 319 1.08 -14.53 1.80
N TYR A 320 1.34 -14.01 2.99
CA TYR A 320 2.65 -13.52 3.40
C TYR A 320 3.05 -14.18 4.72
N LEU A 321 4.16 -14.90 4.70
CA LEU A 321 4.76 -15.55 5.87
C LEU A 321 6.21 -15.10 6.02
N ASP A 322 6.51 -14.50 7.17
CA ASP A 322 7.86 -14.05 7.50
C ASP A 322 8.41 -14.77 8.72
N LEU A 323 9.49 -15.51 8.45
CA LEU A 323 10.22 -16.36 9.38
C LEU A 323 11.69 -15.92 9.47
N GLU A 324 12.00 -14.66 9.18
CA GLU A 324 13.37 -14.14 9.31
C GLU A 324 13.96 -14.41 10.70
N ASP A 325 15.23 -14.83 10.73
CA ASP A 325 16.02 -15.10 11.94
C ASP A 325 15.27 -15.96 12.97
N ASN A 326 14.92 -17.18 12.57
CA ASN A 326 14.18 -18.13 13.40
C ASN A 326 14.92 -19.42 13.67
N SER A 327 16.25 -19.41 13.49
CA SER A 327 17.10 -20.56 13.80
C SER A 327 16.71 -21.83 13.02
N ILE A 328 16.19 -21.68 11.80
CA ILE A 328 15.85 -22.79 10.91
C ILE A 328 17.15 -23.35 10.32
N GLY A 329 17.30 -24.68 10.31
CA GLY A 329 18.46 -25.38 9.78
C GLY A 329 19.74 -25.29 10.63
N LEU A 330 19.64 -24.83 11.88
CA LEU A 330 20.78 -24.82 12.79
C LEU A 330 21.33 -26.23 12.99
N ARG A 331 22.65 -26.30 13.22
CA ARG A 331 23.39 -27.57 13.39
C ARG A 331 23.28 -28.51 12.17
N GLY A 332 22.96 -27.98 11.00
CA GLY A 332 22.87 -28.74 9.75
C GLY A 332 21.58 -29.56 9.61
N SER A 333 20.53 -29.22 10.36
CA SER A 333 19.21 -29.80 10.16
C SER A 333 18.61 -29.35 8.82
N THR A 334 17.91 -30.23 8.11
CA THR A 334 17.14 -29.91 6.90
C THR A 334 15.63 -29.98 7.13
N GLU A 335 15.19 -30.39 8.31
CA GLU A 335 13.78 -30.71 8.63
C GLU A 335 12.85 -29.50 8.37
N GLY A 336 13.25 -28.28 8.73
CA GLY A 336 12.46 -27.09 8.50
C GLY A 336 12.35 -26.72 7.01
N ALA A 337 13.45 -26.87 6.25
CA ALA A 337 13.46 -26.61 4.81
C ALA A 337 12.63 -27.64 4.04
N GLU A 338 12.71 -28.92 4.42
CA GLU A 338 11.89 -30.01 3.87
C GLU A 338 10.40 -29.78 4.13
N ALA A 339 10.04 -29.36 5.34
CA ALA A 339 8.66 -29.04 5.67
C ALA A 339 8.11 -27.85 4.86
N LEU A 340 8.92 -26.81 4.65
CA LEU A 340 8.56 -25.68 3.80
C LEU A 340 8.44 -26.09 2.32
N ALA A 341 9.34 -26.94 1.83
CA ALA A 341 9.27 -27.48 0.48
C ALA A 341 7.96 -28.25 0.26
N GLU A 342 7.59 -29.12 1.20
CA GLU A 342 6.34 -29.86 1.15
C GLU A 342 5.10 -28.94 1.27
N LEU A 343 5.17 -27.88 2.09
CA LEU A 343 4.15 -26.84 2.11
C LEU A 343 4.00 -26.20 0.74
N LEU A 344 5.11 -25.80 0.09
CA LEU A 344 5.08 -25.14 -1.22
C LEU A 344 4.57 -26.05 -2.33
N ARG A 345 4.77 -27.37 -2.26
CA ARG A 345 4.22 -28.32 -3.24
C ARG A 345 2.69 -28.37 -3.22
N ILE A 346 2.06 -28.11 -2.07
CA ILE A 346 0.63 -28.33 -1.87
C ILE A 346 -0.14 -27.02 -1.74
N ASN A 347 0.40 -26.06 -1.00
CA ASN A 347 -0.28 -24.80 -0.74
C ASN A 347 -0.25 -23.92 -1.99
N THR A 348 -1.44 -23.47 -2.39
CA THR A 348 -1.65 -22.63 -3.58
C THR A 348 -2.03 -21.19 -3.22
N THR A 349 -1.79 -20.75 -1.98
CA THR A 349 -2.20 -19.41 -1.51
C THR A 349 -1.05 -18.53 -1.10
N LEU A 350 0.04 -19.11 -0.60
CA LEU A 350 1.23 -18.39 -0.19
C LEU A 350 1.88 -17.71 -1.40
N ARG A 351 2.11 -16.41 -1.27
CA ARG A 351 2.71 -15.54 -2.30
C ARG A 351 4.09 -15.06 -1.91
N VAL A 352 4.34 -14.85 -0.62
CA VAL A 352 5.62 -14.35 -0.10
C VAL A 352 6.09 -15.21 1.05
N LEU A 353 7.34 -15.66 0.95
CA LEU A 353 8.04 -16.36 2.01
C LEU A 353 9.37 -15.65 2.28
N ASN A 354 9.56 -15.16 3.50
CA ASN A 354 10.82 -14.59 3.96
C ASN A 354 11.51 -15.56 4.92
N LEU A 355 12.73 -15.97 4.58
CA LEU A 355 13.60 -16.86 5.34
C LEU A 355 14.94 -16.21 5.71
N THR A 356 15.06 -14.88 5.58
CA THR A 356 16.30 -14.13 5.83
C THR A 356 16.99 -14.55 7.13
N THR A 357 18.32 -14.65 7.12
CA THR A 357 19.12 -14.96 8.32
C THR A 357 18.71 -16.29 8.98
N ASN A 358 18.46 -17.32 8.19
CA ASN A 358 18.31 -18.71 8.65
C ASN A 358 19.35 -19.62 7.99
N SER A 359 19.77 -20.71 8.64
CA SER A 359 20.76 -21.63 8.08
C SER A 359 20.15 -22.64 7.10
N ILE A 360 19.52 -22.14 6.03
CA ILE A 360 18.88 -22.98 5.00
C ILE A 360 19.90 -23.86 4.27
N ARG A 361 21.09 -23.31 3.96
CA ARG A 361 22.20 -24.01 3.29
C ARG A 361 21.83 -24.59 1.92
N ASP A 362 22.79 -25.27 1.29
CA ASP A 362 22.61 -25.86 -0.03
C ASP A 362 21.59 -27.00 -0.05
N GLU A 363 21.59 -27.83 0.99
CA GLU A 363 20.65 -28.95 1.11
C GLU A 363 19.19 -28.46 1.24
N GLY A 364 18.97 -27.41 2.05
CA GLY A 364 17.66 -26.76 2.16
C GLY A 364 17.27 -25.99 0.90
N SER A 365 18.25 -25.35 0.24
CA SER A 365 18.03 -24.65 -1.03
C SER A 365 17.58 -25.61 -2.14
N LEU A 366 18.20 -26.79 -2.23
CA LEU A 366 17.85 -27.84 -3.17
C LEU A 366 16.39 -28.28 -3.03
N VAL A 367 15.95 -28.62 -1.80
CA VAL A 367 14.57 -29.10 -1.58
C VAL A 367 13.54 -28.00 -1.84
N ILE A 368 13.85 -26.74 -1.51
CA ILE A 368 13.00 -25.59 -1.85
C ILE A 368 12.95 -25.40 -3.37
N ALA A 369 14.08 -25.49 -4.07
CA ALA A 369 14.14 -25.38 -5.52
C ALA A 369 13.29 -26.46 -6.20
N ASP A 370 13.34 -27.70 -5.74
CA ASP A 370 12.50 -28.78 -6.28
C ASP A 370 11.01 -28.53 -6.05
N ALA A 371 10.62 -27.96 -4.90
CA ALA A 371 9.23 -27.56 -4.67
C ALA A 371 8.80 -26.41 -5.60
N LEU A 372 9.68 -25.46 -5.88
CA LEU A 372 9.38 -24.33 -6.78
C LEU A 372 9.20 -24.75 -8.25
N ARG A 373 9.72 -25.91 -8.67
CA ARG A 373 9.45 -26.42 -10.04
C ARG A 373 7.97 -26.71 -10.27
N VAL A 374 7.25 -27.11 -9.22
CA VAL A 374 5.82 -27.44 -9.28
C VAL A 374 4.93 -26.35 -8.68
N ASN A 375 5.44 -25.55 -7.75
CA ASN A 375 4.67 -24.44 -7.18
C ASN A 375 4.46 -23.34 -8.23
N THR A 376 3.20 -22.92 -8.36
CA THR A 376 2.78 -21.90 -9.33
C THR A 376 2.25 -20.63 -8.67
N THR A 377 2.41 -20.49 -7.35
CA THR A 377 1.75 -19.43 -6.58
C THR A 377 2.70 -18.52 -5.83
N LEU A 378 3.88 -19.00 -5.43
CA LEU A 378 4.88 -18.19 -4.75
C LEU A 378 5.46 -17.17 -5.73
N GLU A 379 5.37 -15.90 -5.35
CA GLU A 379 5.77 -14.74 -6.15
C GLU A 379 7.05 -14.09 -5.61
N ARG A 380 7.32 -14.23 -4.31
CA ARG A 380 8.51 -13.68 -3.68
C ARG A 380 9.12 -14.67 -2.70
N LEU A 381 10.40 -14.94 -2.87
CA LEU A 381 11.22 -15.72 -1.97
C LEU A 381 12.43 -14.89 -1.55
N ILE A 382 12.66 -14.79 -0.24
CA ILE A 382 13.77 -14.04 0.33
C ILE A 382 14.64 -15.05 1.09
N LEU A 383 15.86 -15.26 0.58
CA LEU A 383 16.89 -16.16 1.09
C LEU A 383 18.19 -15.39 1.38
N THR A 384 18.04 -14.13 1.78
CA THR A 384 19.15 -13.26 2.19
C THR A 384 19.86 -13.84 3.40
N ASP A 385 21.19 -13.88 3.41
CA ASP A 385 21.99 -14.36 4.55
C ASP A 385 21.58 -15.78 5.01
N CYS A 386 21.48 -16.72 4.08
CA CYS A 386 20.96 -18.07 4.33
C CYS A 386 22.03 -19.18 4.34
N SER A 387 23.31 -18.80 4.35
CA SER A 387 24.46 -19.71 4.24
C SER A 387 24.42 -20.60 2.98
N ILE A 388 23.91 -20.06 1.87
CA ILE A 388 23.83 -20.76 0.58
C ILE A 388 25.15 -20.55 -0.18
N THR A 389 25.72 -21.63 -0.70
CA THR A 389 26.93 -21.65 -1.52
C THR A 389 26.60 -21.86 -3.00
N LEU A 390 27.61 -22.10 -3.84
CA LEU A 390 27.44 -22.31 -5.27
C LEU A 390 26.44 -23.43 -5.60
N ASP A 391 26.49 -24.56 -4.88
CA ASP A 391 25.64 -25.74 -5.14
C ASP A 391 24.15 -25.43 -4.93
N GLY A 392 23.82 -24.69 -3.87
CA GLY A 392 22.47 -24.25 -3.61
C GLY A 392 21.97 -23.21 -4.62
N ILE A 393 22.86 -22.36 -5.14
CA ILE A 393 22.54 -21.42 -6.22
C ILE A 393 22.34 -22.11 -7.56
N ASP A 394 23.12 -23.14 -7.88
CA ASP A 394 22.91 -23.95 -9.08
C ASP A 394 21.54 -24.62 -9.08
N SER A 395 21.15 -25.17 -7.93
CA SER A 395 19.83 -25.76 -7.71
C SER A 395 18.69 -24.76 -7.96
N LEU A 396 18.80 -23.55 -7.38
CA LEU A 396 17.83 -22.46 -7.60
C LEU A 396 17.81 -21.99 -9.05
N SER A 397 18.99 -21.80 -9.66
CA SER A 397 19.14 -21.36 -11.06
C SER A 397 18.48 -22.35 -12.02
N THR A 398 18.71 -23.65 -11.82
CA THR A 398 18.10 -24.71 -12.63
C THR A 398 16.59 -24.78 -12.45
N CYS A 399 16.06 -24.47 -11.25
CA CYS A 399 14.62 -24.34 -11.05
C CYS A 399 14.04 -23.12 -11.78
N LEU A 400 14.70 -21.95 -11.66
CA LEU A 400 14.24 -20.69 -12.21
C LEU A 400 13.95 -20.75 -13.71
N LYS A 401 14.74 -21.51 -14.49
CA LYS A 401 14.50 -21.72 -15.93
C LYS A 401 13.06 -22.15 -16.24
N SER A 402 12.48 -22.99 -15.38
CA SER A 402 11.14 -23.56 -15.55
C SER A 402 10.04 -22.88 -14.72
N ASN A 403 10.40 -22.22 -13.62
CA ASN A 403 9.43 -21.61 -12.72
C ASN A 403 8.78 -20.37 -13.38
N LYS A 404 7.44 -20.31 -13.33
CA LYS A 404 6.65 -19.24 -13.97
C LYS A 404 6.00 -18.26 -13.00
N SER A 405 6.04 -18.55 -11.69
CA SER A 405 5.32 -17.77 -10.68
C SER A 405 6.20 -16.78 -9.94
N LEU A 406 7.48 -17.12 -9.71
CA LEU A 406 8.39 -16.34 -8.89
C LEU A 406 8.80 -15.07 -9.63
N GLN A 407 8.52 -13.93 -9.00
CA GLN A 407 8.73 -12.59 -9.54
C GLN A 407 9.87 -11.86 -8.85
N TYR A 408 10.19 -12.25 -7.62
CA TYR A 408 11.24 -11.66 -6.82
C TYR A 408 12.03 -12.72 -6.06
N LEU A 409 13.35 -12.67 -6.17
CA LEU A 409 14.28 -13.51 -5.42
C LEU A 409 15.35 -12.63 -4.79
N ALA A 410 15.61 -12.80 -3.50
CA ALA A 410 16.73 -12.15 -2.81
C ALA A 410 17.68 -13.19 -2.25
N LEU A 411 18.96 -12.99 -2.51
CA LEU A 411 20.07 -13.89 -2.19
C LEU A 411 21.31 -13.10 -1.71
N ASP A 412 21.17 -11.81 -1.39
CA ASP A 412 22.25 -10.99 -0.83
C ASP A 412 22.76 -11.56 0.51
N ARG A 413 23.99 -11.21 0.87
CA ARG A 413 24.71 -11.68 2.05
C ARG A 413 24.92 -13.20 2.13
N ASN A 414 24.91 -13.92 1.01
CA ASN A 414 25.34 -15.31 0.94
C ASN A 414 26.79 -15.36 0.43
N ALA A 415 27.75 -15.36 1.34
CA ALA A 415 29.15 -15.06 1.08
C ALA A 415 29.94 -16.09 0.24
N HIS A 416 29.30 -17.15 -0.29
CA HIS A 416 29.99 -18.39 -0.68
C HIS A 416 29.63 -18.94 -2.07
N PHE A 417 28.99 -18.16 -2.96
CA PHE A 417 28.70 -18.62 -4.33
C PHE A 417 29.43 -17.85 -5.44
N ASP A 418 30.25 -16.85 -5.08
CA ASP A 418 31.21 -16.15 -5.94
C ASP A 418 30.66 -15.69 -7.31
N VAL A 419 31.54 -15.32 -8.24
CA VAL A 419 31.17 -14.82 -9.59
C VAL A 419 30.38 -15.86 -10.37
N GLU A 420 30.72 -17.14 -10.18
CA GLU A 420 30.13 -18.27 -10.90
C GLU A 420 28.63 -18.41 -10.60
N GLY A 421 28.23 -18.35 -9.33
CA GLY A 421 26.82 -18.43 -8.95
C GLY A 421 25.99 -17.28 -9.51
N HIS A 422 26.57 -16.09 -9.61
CA HIS A 422 25.90 -14.96 -10.27
C HIS A 422 25.67 -15.23 -11.77
N TRP A 423 26.63 -15.84 -12.46
CA TRP A 423 26.47 -16.23 -13.87
C TRP A 423 25.44 -17.33 -14.06
N LEU A 424 25.36 -18.31 -13.15
CA LEU A 424 24.31 -19.35 -13.19
C LEU A 424 22.91 -18.71 -13.15
N LEU A 425 22.71 -17.73 -12.27
CA LEU A 425 21.46 -16.96 -12.18
C LEU A 425 21.22 -16.15 -13.45
N ALA A 426 22.24 -15.45 -13.97
CA ALA A 426 22.12 -14.66 -15.19
C ALA A 426 21.72 -15.52 -16.41
N ASN A 427 22.33 -16.70 -16.54
CA ASN A 427 22.01 -17.67 -17.60
C ASN A 427 20.59 -18.24 -17.43
N ALA A 428 20.18 -18.55 -16.20
CA ALA A 428 18.81 -18.98 -15.93
C ALA A 428 17.78 -17.90 -16.31
N LEU A 429 18.12 -16.62 -16.13
CA LEU A 429 17.26 -15.50 -16.50
C LEU A 429 17.08 -15.32 -18.01
N HIS A 430 17.98 -15.84 -18.86
CA HIS A 430 17.75 -15.81 -20.31
C HIS A 430 16.52 -16.65 -20.70
N GLU A 431 16.29 -17.78 -20.01
CA GLU A 431 15.15 -18.68 -20.21
C GLU A 431 13.93 -18.29 -19.34
N ASN A 432 14.15 -17.67 -18.17
CA ASN A 432 13.06 -17.28 -17.28
C ASN A 432 12.39 -15.96 -17.71
N HIS A 433 11.05 -15.98 -17.83
CA HIS A 433 10.23 -14.82 -18.16
C HIS A 433 9.39 -14.25 -17.00
N ALA A 434 9.51 -14.83 -15.81
CA ALA A 434 8.68 -14.51 -14.65
C ALA A 434 9.34 -13.53 -13.68
N LEU A 435 10.64 -13.69 -13.42
CA LEU A 435 11.41 -12.94 -12.44
C LEU A 435 11.62 -11.50 -12.91
N LYS A 436 11.36 -10.53 -12.02
CA LYS A 436 11.43 -9.08 -12.29
C LYS A 436 12.35 -8.36 -11.33
N GLY A 437 12.59 -8.95 -10.15
CA GLY A 437 13.55 -8.47 -9.18
C GLY A 437 14.48 -9.60 -8.75
N LEU A 438 15.77 -9.32 -8.75
CA LEU A 438 16.81 -10.18 -8.21
C LEU A 438 17.72 -9.30 -7.35
N GLN A 439 17.89 -9.65 -6.07
CA GLN A 439 18.75 -8.94 -5.14
C GLN A 439 19.96 -9.81 -4.81
N LEU A 440 21.16 -9.30 -5.11
CA LEU A 440 22.47 -9.94 -4.96
C LEU A 440 23.46 -8.95 -4.33
N ASP A 441 24.62 -9.44 -3.89
CA ASP A 441 25.73 -8.60 -3.43
C ASP A 441 26.52 -8.01 -4.61
N TYR A 442 26.91 -6.75 -4.52
CA TYR A 442 27.49 -5.97 -5.63
C TYR A 442 29.03 -5.90 -5.60
N ASN A 443 29.71 -6.94 -5.13
CA ASN A 443 31.16 -6.91 -4.81
C ASN A 443 32.04 -7.82 -5.68
N VAL A 444 31.71 -7.98 -6.96
CA VAL A 444 32.39 -8.94 -7.84
C VAL A 444 33.20 -8.24 -8.94
N ASP A 445 34.36 -8.79 -9.31
CA ASP A 445 35.14 -8.34 -10.46
C ASP A 445 34.32 -8.48 -11.77
N ASP A 446 34.44 -7.50 -12.68
CA ASP A 446 33.70 -7.45 -13.96
C ASP A 446 32.15 -7.35 -13.82
N TRP A 447 31.67 -6.82 -12.67
CA TRP A 447 30.25 -6.63 -12.35
C TRP A 447 29.41 -5.99 -13.46
N GLN A 448 29.99 -5.09 -14.26
CA GLN A 448 29.27 -4.35 -15.29
C GLN A 448 28.61 -5.28 -16.32
N ARG A 449 29.34 -6.29 -16.82
CA ARG A 449 28.81 -7.22 -17.84
C ARG A 449 27.69 -8.09 -17.30
N LEU A 450 27.91 -8.61 -16.10
CA LEU A 450 26.96 -9.43 -15.38
C LEU A 450 25.68 -8.64 -15.07
N TYR A 451 25.84 -7.42 -14.54
CA TYR A 451 24.76 -6.49 -14.26
C TYR A 451 23.95 -6.20 -15.53
N ASP A 452 24.60 -5.89 -16.65
CA ASP A 452 23.92 -5.62 -17.92
C ASP A 452 23.12 -6.84 -18.40
N SER A 453 23.65 -8.06 -18.26
CA SER A 453 22.95 -9.32 -18.61
C SER A 453 21.70 -9.56 -17.75
N ILE A 454 21.84 -9.43 -16.43
CA ILE A 454 20.72 -9.58 -15.48
C ILE A 454 19.68 -8.49 -15.72
N GLN A 455 20.10 -7.22 -15.77
CA GLN A 455 19.21 -6.07 -15.92
C GLN A 455 18.46 -6.10 -17.25
N THR A 456 19.10 -6.56 -18.33
CA THR A 456 18.43 -6.76 -19.62
C THR A 456 17.31 -7.80 -19.52
N SER A 457 17.57 -8.93 -18.87
CA SER A 457 16.59 -10.00 -18.68
C SER A 457 15.43 -9.57 -17.78
N LEU A 458 15.71 -8.92 -16.65
CA LEU A 458 14.67 -8.40 -15.74
C LEU A 458 13.84 -7.29 -16.41
N THR A 459 14.48 -6.39 -17.17
CA THR A 459 13.78 -5.34 -17.91
C THR A 459 12.89 -5.93 -19.00
N ARG A 460 13.37 -6.95 -19.73
CA ARG A 460 12.56 -7.71 -20.70
C ARG A 460 11.32 -8.28 -20.00
N ASN A 461 11.48 -8.97 -18.88
CA ASN A 461 10.39 -9.60 -18.14
C ASN A 461 9.37 -8.57 -17.62
N TYR A 462 9.84 -7.45 -17.07
CA TYR A 462 8.99 -6.33 -16.66
C TYR A 462 8.20 -5.74 -17.84
N MET A 463 8.86 -5.53 -18.97
CA MET A 463 8.23 -4.98 -20.17
C MET A 463 7.22 -5.95 -20.81
N LEU A 464 7.49 -7.25 -20.81
CA LEU A 464 6.53 -8.28 -21.21
C LEU A 464 5.26 -8.20 -20.35
N GLN A 465 5.42 -8.14 -19.03
CA GLN A 465 4.29 -8.02 -18.11
C GLN A 465 3.49 -6.71 -18.35
N ARG A 466 4.19 -5.57 -18.49
CA ARG A 466 3.55 -4.28 -18.76
C ARG A 466 2.78 -4.31 -20.08
N THR A 467 3.30 -4.96 -21.10
CA THR A 467 2.64 -5.11 -22.40
C THR A 467 1.40 -6.01 -22.30
N LYS A 468 1.47 -7.10 -21.51
CA LYS A 468 0.31 -7.94 -21.18
C LYS A 468 -0.80 -7.12 -20.51
N TYR A 469 -0.47 -6.37 -19.45
CA TYR A 469 -1.44 -5.50 -18.77
C TYR A 469 -2.03 -4.42 -19.68
N ALA A 470 -1.20 -3.74 -20.48
CA ALA A 470 -1.66 -2.71 -21.40
C ALA A 470 -2.65 -3.29 -22.45
N SER A 471 -2.38 -4.51 -22.92
CA SER A 471 -3.25 -5.23 -23.85
C SER A 471 -4.58 -5.62 -23.19
N ALA A 472 -4.55 -6.19 -21.98
CA ALA A 472 -5.74 -6.49 -21.20
C ALA A 472 -6.60 -5.25 -20.94
N CYS A 473 -5.99 -4.13 -20.53
CA CYS A 473 -6.71 -2.86 -20.33
C CYS A 473 -7.36 -2.34 -21.62
N ARG A 474 -6.69 -2.49 -22.77
CA ARG A 474 -7.24 -2.09 -24.09
C ARG A 474 -8.43 -2.96 -24.47
N ILE A 475 -8.35 -4.27 -24.24
CA ILE A 475 -9.46 -5.21 -24.48
C ILE A 475 -10.66 -4.83 -23.60
N LEU A 476 -10.45 -4.63 -22.29
CA LEU A 476 -11.50 -4.25 -21.34
C LEU A 476 -12.14 -2.90 -21.71
N THR A 477 -11.32 -1.92 -22.10
CA THR A 477 -11.82 -0.61 -22.53
C THR A 477 -12.66 -0.73 -23.80
N THR A 478 -12.21 -1.52 -24.78
CA THR A 478 -12.93 -1.74 -26.05
C THR A 478 -14.23 -2.49 -25.83
N ALA A 479 -14.21 -3.57 -25.04
CA ALA A 479 -15.39 -4.33 -24.66
C ALA A 479 -16.42 -3.44 -23.95
N ARG A 480 -15.98 -2.57 -23.04
CA ARG A 480 -16.87 -1.62 -22.35
C ARG A 480 -17.51 -0.60 -23.30
N ILE A 481 -16.73 -0.02 -24.21
CA ILE A 481 -17.24 0.95 -25.21
C ILE A 481 -18.32 0.30 -26.07
N LEU A 482 -18.13 -0.96 -26.45
CA LEU A 482 -19.07 -1.74 -27.26
C LEU A 482 -20.33 -2.16 -26.47
N LEU A 483 -20.19 -2.52 -25.20
CA LEU A 483 -21.31 -2.95 -24.34
C LEU A 483 -22.20 -1.79 -23.88
N HIS A 484 -21.62 -0.65 -23.51
CA HIS A 484 -22.37 0.50 -22.96
C HIS A 484 -22.71 1.59 -23.97
N GLY A 485 -22.33 1.41 -25.24
CA GLY A 485 -22.84 2.20 -26.35
C GLY A 485 -22.60 3.70 -26.21
N ARG A 486 -21.37 4.14 -26.46
CA ARG A 486 -21.16 5.36 -27.27
C ARG A 486 -20.02 5.12 -28.26
N PRO A 487 -20.32 5.00 -29.56
CA PRO A 487 -19.31 5.20 -30.57
C PRO A 487 -18.94 6.68 -30.59
N LEU A 488 -17.64 7.01 -30.52
CA LEU A 488 -17.17 8.30 -31.01
C LEU A 488 -17.43 8.29 -32.52
N SER A 489 -18.41 9.07 -32.95
CA SER A 489 -18.62 9.39 -34.35
C SER A 489 -17.31 9.94 -34.93
N TYR A 490 -16.71 9.21 -35.87
CA TYR A 490 -15.64 9.74 -36.70
C TYR A 490 -16.20 10.86 -37.57
N GLY A 491 -16.12 12.11 -37.11
CA GLY A 491 -16.07 13.24 -38.01
C GLY A 491 -14.67 13.28 -38.61
N ARG A 492 -14.55 13.23 -39.95
CA ARG A 492 -13.27 13.47 -40.64
C ARG A 492 -12.65 14.76 -40.08
N PRO A 493 -11.35 14.78 -39.72
CA PRO A 493 -10.70 16.04 -39.39
C PRO A 493 -10.64 16.87 -40.67
N SER A 494 -11.22 18.06 -40.68
CA SER A 494 -10.78 19.09 -41.62
C SER A 494 -9.31 19.41 -41.29
N TRP A 495 -8.50 19.67 -42.30
CA TRP A 495 -7.04 19.86 -42.21
C TRP A 495 -6.62 21.15 -41.50
N GLU A 496 -7.41 21.64 -40.53
CA GLU A 496 -7.19 22.91 -39.83
C GLU A 496 -7.31 22.81 -38.29
N SER A 497 -7.36 21.62 -37.69
CA SER A 497 -7.37 21.53 -36.21
C SER A 497 -5.98 21.75 -35.59
N THR A 498 -5.86 22.74 -34.71
CA THR A 498 -4.61 23.11 -34.04
C THR A 498 -4.22 22.10 -32.94
N ARG A 499 -2.93 22.05 -32.59
CA ARG A 499 -2.32 21.12 -31.60
C ARG A 499 -3.05 21.10 -30.24
N THR A 500 -3.74 22.18 -29.88
CA THR A 500 -4.47 22.36 -28.63
C THR A 500 -5.76 21.53 -28.56
N GLU A 501 -6.46 21.34 -29.68
CA GLU A 501 -7.71 20.55 -29.74
C GLU A 501 -7.45 19.04 -29.61
N ARG A 502 -6.31 18.58 -30.13
CA ARG A 502 -5.82 17.19 -29.92
C ARG A 502 -5.51 16.90 -28.44
N VAL A 503 -5.00 17.89 -27.70
CA VAL A 503 -4.74 17.78 -26.26
C VAL A 503 -6.05 17.81 -25.45
N CYS A 504 -7.03 18.64 -25.84
CA CYS A 504 -8.34 18.63 -25.16
C CYS A 504 -9.15 17.33 -25.38
N ALA A 505 -9.05 16.70 -26.55
CA ALA A 505 -9.70 15.41 -26.81
C ALA A 505 -9.07 14.26 -26.00
N SER A 506 -7.74 14.25 -25.88
CA SER A 506 -7.00 13.26 -25.07
C SER A 506 -7.19 13.45 -23.56
N VAL A 507 -7.40 14.69 -23.10
CA VAL A 507 -7.75 14.98 -21.70
C VAL A 507 -9.20 14.59 -21.39
N LYS A 508 -10.14 14.72 -22.33
CA LYS A 508 -11.55 14.26 -22.14
C LYS A 508 -11.67 12.73 -22.07
N LEU A 509 -10.80 11.97 -22.72
CA LEU A 509 -10.72 10.50 -22.60
C LEU A 509 -10.27 10.02 -21.21
N ARG A 510 -9.55 10.85 -20.45
CA ARG A 510 -9.09 10.50 -19.08
C ARG A 510 -10.17 10.57 -18.01
N MET A 511 -11.40 10.98 -18.34
CA MET A 511 -12.45 11.25 -17.33
C MET A 511 -13.75 10.44 -17.47
N SER A 512 -13.82 9.39 -18.32
CA SER A 512 -15.00 8.51 -18.34
C SER A 512 -14.81 7.25 -17.47
N ARG A 513 -15.29 7.37 -16.22
CA ARG A 513 -15.85 6.34 -15.31
C ARG A 513 -15.19 4.95 -15.28
N ASN A 514 -14.51 4.69 -14.16
CA ASN A 514 -14.03 3.46 -13.50
C ASN A 514 -14.26 2.08 -14.13
N LEU A 515 -13.18 1.35 -14.36
CA LEU A 515 -13.11 -0.12 -14.53
C LEU A 515 -13.71 -0.92 -13.33
N ALA A 516 -14.02 -0.27 -12.22
CA ALA A 516 -14.35 -0.90 -10.94
C ALA A 516 -15.69 -1.69 -10.87
N ASP A 517 -16.48 -1.75 -11.93
CA ASP A 517 -17.85 -2.32 -11.90
C ASP A 517 -18.01 -3.66 -12.66
N LEU A 518 -16.90 -4.28 -13.11
CA LEU A 518 -16.97 -5.65 -13.64
C LEU A 518 -16.96 -6.66 -12.48
N PRO A 519 -17.76 -7.75 -12.54
CA PRO A 519 -17.69 -8.82 -11.56
C PRO A 519 -16.27 -9.36 -11.43
N PHE A 520 -15.85 -9.66 -10.21
CA PHE A 520 -14.48 -10.10 -9.90
C PHE A 520 -14.09 -11.36 -10.69
N GLU A 521 -15.06 -12.23 -10.95
CA GLU A 521 -14.93 -13.48 -11.69
C GLU A 521 -14.56 -13.24 -13.17
N VAL A 522 -15.00 -12.12 -13.75
CA VAL A 522 -14.64 -11.70 -15.11
C VAL A 522 -13.20 -11.18 -15.16
N TYR A 523 -12.74 -10.52 -14.10
CA TYR A 523 -11.33 -10.14 -13.98
C TYR A 523 -10.44 -11.37 -13.86
N GLU A 524 -10.78 -12.28 -12.96
CA GLU A 524 -10.02 -13.50 -12.69
C GLU A 524 -9.94 -14.41 -13.93
N ALA A 525 -11.05 -14.57 -14.66
CA ALA A 525 -11.08 -15.37 -15.89
C ALA A 525 -10.26 -14.79 -17.04
N ILE A 526 -10.21 -13.46 -17.17
CA ILE A 526 -9.37 -12.78 -18.16
C ILE A 526 -7.89 -12.88 -17.79
N PHE A 527 -7.56 -12.82 -16.49
CA PHE A 527 -6.20 -13.01 -16.00
C PHE A 527 -5.69 -14.44 -16.22
N LEU A 528 -6.52 -15.45 -15.95
CA LEU A 528 -6.21 -16.86 -16.19
C LEU A 528 -6.09 -17.21 -17.68
N ALA A 529 -6.88 -16.58 -18.56
CA ALA A 529 -6.85 -16.85 -20.01
C ALA A 529 -5.65 -16.24 -20.75
N ILE A 530 -4.90 -15.30 -20.15
CA ILE A 530 -3.80 -14.56 -20.79
C ILE A 530 -2.42 -15.15 -20.45
N ASP A 531 -2.38 -16.29 -19.74
CA ASP A 531 -1.14 -16.82 -19.17
C ASP A 531 -0.23 -17.66 -20.10
N VAL A 532 -0.38 -17.57 -21.43
CA VAL A 532 0.57 -18.26 -22.34
C VAL A 532 1.03 -17.38 -23.50
N GLU A 533 2.35 -17.12 -23.49
CA GLU A 533 3.32 -16.52 -24.42
C GLU A 533 3.00 -16.12 -25.89
N GLN A 534 1.77 -15.88 -26.33
CA GLN A 534 1.54 -15.45 -27.72
C GLN A 534 0.75 -14.14 -27.90
N ARG A 535 1.18 -13.37 -28.90
CA ARG A 535 0.42 -12.24 -29.46
C ARG A 535 -0.82 -12.81 -30.16
N LEU A 536 -1.97 -12.16 -29.96
CA LEU A 536 -3.22 -12.48 -30.67
C LEU A 536 -2.96 -12.61 -32.18
N THR A 537 -3.33 -13.75 -32.75
CA THR A 537 -3.23 -14.01 -34.19
C THR A 537 -4.18 -13.10 -34.97
N LEU A 538 -3.88 -12.87 -36.25
CA LEU A 538 -4.75 -12.05 -37.11
C LEU A 538 -6.18 -12.62 -37.22
N ALA A 539 -6.33 -13.94 -37.09
CA ALA A 539 -7.62 -14.62 -37.07
C ALA A 539 -8.42 -14.30 -35.80
N GLU A 540 -7.76 -14.26 -34.63
CA GLU A 540 -8.40 -13.89 -33.36
C GLU A 540 -8.76 -12.41 -33.35
N VAL A 541 -7.91 -11.53 -33.89
CA VAL A 541 -8.22 -10.11 -34.07
C VAL A 541 -9.41 -9.93 -35.03
N ARG A 542 -9.49 -10.71 -36.11
CA ARG A 542 -10.63 -10.70 -37.04
C ARG A 542 -11.90 -11.24 -36.40
N ASN A 543 -11.83 -12.28 -35.58
CA ASN A 543 -12.99 -12.80 -34.84
C ASN A 543 -13.49 -11.77 -33.83
N ILE A 544 -12.60 -11.16 -33.05
CA ILE A 544 -12.93 -10.05 -32.13
C ILE A 544 -13.60 -8.89 -32.90
N ALA A 545 -13.08 -8.53 -34.08
CA ALA A 545 -13.67 -7.50 -34.93
C ALA A 545 -15.03 -7.91 -35.55
N TYR A 546 -15.18 -9.17 -35.97
CA TYR A 546 -16.42 -9.73 -36.49
C TYR A 546 -17.52 -9.74 -35.42
N PHE A 547 -17.20 -10.13 -34.20
CA PHE A 547 -18.15 -10.11 -33.09
C PHE A 547 -18.45 -8.69 -32.59
N ALA A 548 -17.49 -7.75 -32.71
CA ALA A 548 -17.69 -6.34 -32.38
C ALA A 548 -18.68 -5.62 -33.32
N THR A 549 -18.93 -6.15 -34.53
CA THR A 549 -19.85 -5.54 -35.49
C THR A 549 -21.30 -6.02 -35.34
N ASN A 550 -21.58 -7.07 -34.56
CA ASN A 550 -22.93 -7.61 -34.39
C ASN A 550 -23.35 -7.71 -32.91
N LYS A 551 -23.88 -6.59 -32.39
CA LYS A 551 -24.20 -6.34 -30.97
C LYS A 551 -25.14 -7.36 -30.35
N GLU A 552 -26.14 -7.86 -31.09
CA GLU A 552 -27.08 -8.86 -30.55
C GLU A 552 -26.46 -10.25 -30.44
N THR A 553 -25.56 -10.59 -31.37
CA THR A 553 -24.86 -11.88 -31.39
C THR A 553 -23.88 -11.97 -30.22
N LEU A 554 -23.09 -10.91 -30.00
CA LEU A 554 -22.17 -10.81 -28.87
C LEU A 554 -22.91 -10.89 -27.52
N LYS A 555 -24.02 -10.16 -27.38
CA LYS A 555 -24.82 -10.17 -26.14
C LYS A 555 -25.41 -11.57 -25.87
N LYS A 556 -25.99 -12.21 -26.88
CA LYS A 556 -26.60 -13.54 -26.78
C LYS A 556 -25.57 -14.65 -26.50
N GLU A 557 -24.37 -14.54 -27.04
CA GLU A 557 -23.27 -15.51 -26.87
C GLU A 557 -22.52 -15.31 -25.53
N VAL A 558 -22.32 -14.08 -25.09
CA VAL A 558 -21.76 -13.76 -23.76
C VAL A 558 -22.72 -14.20 -22.65
N THR A 559 -24.02 -13.97 -22.78
CA THR A 559 -25.03 -14.46 -21.81
C THR A 559 -25.13 -15.99 -21.78
N LYS A 560 -24.72 -16.68 -22.84
CA LYS A 560 -24.71 -18.16 -22.91
C LYS A 560 -23.35 -18.79 -22.59
N GLY A 561 -22.32 -17.99 -22.29
CA GLY A 561 -20.94 -18.47 -22.02
C GLY A 561 -20.20 -19.02 -23.26
N VAL A 562 -20.71 -18.78 -24.48
CA VAL A 562 -20.19 -19.41 -25.72
C VAL A 562 -19.23 -18.48 -26.47
N PHE A 563 -19.22 -17.19 -26.16
CA PHE A 563 -18.36 -16.20 -26.84
C PHE A 563 -16.86 -16.52 -26.69
N LEU A 564 -16.40 -16.87 -25.49
CA LEU A 564 -15.02 -17.28 -25.25
C LEU A 564 -14.70 -18.59 -25.99
N LYS A 565 -15.64 -19.54 -25.99
CA LYS A 565 -15.53 -20.80 -26.74
C LYS A 565 -15.48 -20.59 -28.25
N ASN A 566 -16.18 -19.63 -28.84
CA ASN A 566 -16.14 -19.42 -30.29
C ASN A 566 -14.97 -18.53 -30.73
N THR A 567 -14.52 -17.63 -29.86
CA THR A 567 -13.40 -16.72 -30.14
C THR A 567 -12.05 -17.41 -29.94
N PHE A 568 -11.96 -18.27 -28.92
CA PHE A 568 -10.73 -18.98 -28.54
C PHE A 568 -10.88 -20.50 -28.62
N GLY A 569 -11.96 -21.04 -29.22
CA GLY A 569 -12.28 -22.48 -29.20
C GLY A 569 -11.27 -23.37 -29.89
N ASN A 570 -10.75 -22.93 -31.04
CA ASN A 570 -9.70 -23.68 -31.73
C ASN A 570 -8.42 -23.74 -30.90
N TYR A 571 -8.13 -22.71 -30.10
CA TYR A 571 -7.00 -22.65 -29.17
C TYR A 571 -7.17 -23.70 -28.04
N PHE A 572 -8.34 -23.77 -27.41
CA PHE A 572 -8.62 -24.77 -26.36
C PHE A 572 -8.71 -26.21 -26.89
N VAL A 573 -9.26 -26.43 -28.10
CA VAL A 573 -9.40 -27.77 -28.72
C VAL A 573 -8.06 -28.37 -29.12
N THR A 574 -7.06 -27.55 -29.42
CA THR A 574 -5.72 -27.98 -29.87
C THR A 574 -4.69 -28.06 -28.75
N HIS A 575 -4.83 -27.28 -27.67
CA HIS A 575 -3.78 -27.17 -26.64
C HIS A 575 -4.20 -27.65 -25.25
N GLU A 576 -5.50 -27.84 -24.95
CA GLU A 576 -6.02 -28.29 -23.64
C GLU A 576 -7.22 -29.26 -23.80
N PRO A 577 -7.00 -30.54 -24.18
CA PRO A 577 -8.05 -31.45 -24.64
C PRO A 577 -9.11 -31.83 -23.60
N TRP A 578 -8.82 -31.70 -22.30
CA TRP A 578 -9.72 -32.08 -21.21
C TRP A 578 -10.85 -31.08 -20.95
N LEU A 579 -10.77 -29.86 -21.48
CA LEU A 579 -11.84 -28.85 -21.42
C LEU A 579 -13.00 -29.13 -22.40
N ARG A 580 -12.95 -30.25 -23.14
CA ARG A 580 -13.99 -30.67 -24.10
C ARG A 580 -15.40 -30.79 -23.52
N ASN A 581 -15.55 -31.00 -22.22
CA ASN A 581 -16.85 -31.19 -21.61
C ASN A 581 -17.56 -29.85 -21.38
N THR A 582 -18.63 -29.61 -22.14
CA THR A 582 -19.44 -28.37 -22.14
C THR A 582 -20.05 -27.98 -20.79
N ARG A 583 -19.95 -28.83 -19.77
CA ARG A 583 -20.34 -28.50 -18.39
C ARG A 583 -19.32 -27.61 -17.67
N ASN A 584 -18.02 -27.68 -17.98
CA ASN A 584 -16.99 -26.92 -17.26
C ASN A 584 -16.86 -25.46 -17.75
N LEU A 585 -17.23 -25.18 -19.00
CA LEU A 585 -17.26 -23.83 -19.57
C LEU A 585 -18.49 -22.99 -19.17
N ARG A 586 -19.49 -23.58 -18.49
CA ARG A 586 -20.67 -22.87 -17.97
C ARG A 586 -20.53 -22.39 -16.53
N TYR A 587 -19.51 -22.88 -15.82
CA TYR A 587 -19.20 -22.52 -14.44
C TYR A 587 -18.20 -21.36 -14.34
N PHE A 588 -17.38 -21.19 -15.38
CA PHE A 588 -16.73 -19.94 -15.76
C PHE A 588 -17.76 -18.97 -16.35
#